data_AF-A0A7J0FPR3-F1
#
_entry.id   AF-A0A7J0FPR3-F1
#
_cell.length_a   1.000
_cell.length_b   1.000
_cell.length_c   1.000
_cell.angle_alpha   90.00
_cell.angle_beta   90.00
_cell.angle_gamma   90.00
#
_symmetry.space_group_name_H-M   'P 1'
#
loop_
_entity.id
_entity.type
_entity.pdbx_description
1 polymer ?
#
loop_
_entity_poly.entity_id
_entity_poly.type
_entity_poly.pdbx_seq_one_letter_code
_entity_poly.pdbx_strand_id
1 'polypeptide(L)'
;MAELESPNVMPRLITFLSSFLNRAAESNDLNRQFLSWKISVFHGLTRPSTSLQSYLERIFKYANCSPSCFIIEYIYLDRFSQMQPSLPIDSFNVHQLLITSRMVAAKFMDDM
;
A
#
# COMPACT_ATOMS: atom_id res chain seq x y z
N MET A 1 10.60 -15.10 18.92
CA MET A 1 9.92 -15.23 17.62
C MET A 1 8.51 -15.78 17.85
N ALA A 2 7.69 -15.10 18.66
CA ALA A 2 6.40 -15.63 19.14
C ALA A 2 5.37 -14.56 19.54
N GLU A 3 5.55 -13.28 19.19
CA GLU A 3 4.64 -12.20 19.64
C GLU A 3 3.63 -11.74 18.55
N LEU A 4 3.65 -12.34 17.36
CA LEU A 4 2.74 -12.02 16.25
C LEU A 4 1.53 -12.98 16.13
N GLU A 5 1.34 -13.88 17.10
CA GLU A 5 0.25 -14.87 17.11
C GLU A 5 -1.01 -14.44 17.86
N SER A 6 -1.27 -13.14 18.02
CA SER A 6 -2.63 -12.74 18.42
C SER A 6 -3.52 -12.71 17.17
N PRO A 7 -4.59 -13.52 17.10
CA PRO A 7 -5.38 -13.73 15.87
C PRO A 7 -6.08 -12.46 15.35
N ASN A 8 -5.99 -11.36 16.09
CA ASN A 8 -6.65 -10.09 15.79
C ASN A 8 -5.71 -8.98 15.29
N VAL A 9 -4.38 -9.12 15.38
CA VAL A 9 -3.46 -8.01 15.03
C VAL A 9 -3.47 -7.73 13.53
N MET A 10 -3.38 -8.76 12.67
CA MET A 10 -3.34 -8.56 11.22
C MET A 10 -4.63 -7.97 10.65
N PRO A 11 -5.84 -8.44 11.00
CA PRO A 11 -7.08 -7.80 10.57
C PRO A 11 -7.17 -6.33 11.01
N ARG A 12 -6.76 -6.00 12.24
CA ARG A 12 -6.76 -4.61 12.73
C ARG A 12 -5.77 -3.73 11.97
N LEU A 13 -4.57 -4.25 11.67
CA LEU A 13 -3.59 -3.56 10.85
C LEU A 13 -4.10 -3.30 9.44
N ILE A 14 -4.72 -4.30 8.81
CA ILE A 14 -5.30 -4.15 7.46
C ILE A 14 -6.40 -3.08 7.47
N THR A 15 -7.31 -3.11 8.44
CA THR A 15 -8.35 -2.08 8.60
C THR A 15 -7.76 -0.69 8.82
N PHE A 16 -6.75 -0.57 9.67
CA PHE A 16 -6.07 0.70 9.93
C PHE A 16 -5.36 1.24 8.67
N LEU A 17 -4.53 0.41 8.02
CA LEU A 17 -3.76 0.79 6.83
C LEU A 17 -4.65 1.14 5.66
N SER A 18 -5.69 0.34 5.40
CA SER A 18 -6.68 0.64 4.35
C SER A 18 -7.38 1.98 4.59
N SER A 19 -7.79 2.27 5.82
CA SER A 19 -8.42 3.54 6.19
C SER A 19 -7.44 4.71 6.03
N PHE A 20 -6.21 4.55 6.50
CA PHE A 20 -5.17 5.56 6.40
C PHE A 20 -4.82 5.88 4.94
N LEU A 21 -4.54 4.85 4.14
CA LEU A 21 -4.20 5.01 2.73
C LEU A 21 -5.36 5.56 1.91
N ASN A 22 -6.61 5.16 2.19
CA ASN A 22 -7.77 5.77 1.53
C ASN A 22 -7.85 7.27 1.82
N ARG A 23 -7.71 7.68 3.10
CA ARG A 23 -7.78 9.10 3.46
C ARG A 23 -6.62 9.90 2.85
N ALA A 24 -5.42 9.33 2.81
CA ALA A 24 -4.28 9.94 2.15
C ALA A 24 -4.52 10.10 0.64
N ALA A 25 -5.00 9.05 -0.03
CA ALA A 25 -5.32 9.06 -1.45
C ALA A 25 -6.41 10.09 -1.79
N GLU A 26 -7.51 10.12 -1.03
CA GLU A 26 -8.60 11.10 -1.22
C GLU A 26 -8.13 12.53 -1.00
N SER A 27 -7.31 12.76 0.05
CA SER A 27 -6.74 14.09 0.30
C SER A 27 -5.80 14.52 -0.82
N ASN A 28 -5.05 13.60 -1.42
CA ASN A 28 -4.15 13.89 -2.52
C ASN A 28 -4.93 14.11 -3.82
N ASP A 29 -5.97 13.33 -4.12
CA ASP A 29 -6.86 13.50 -5.27
C ASP A 29 -7.39 14.94 -5.39
N LEU A 30 -7.77 15.54 -4.25
CA LEU A 30 -8.24 16.94 -4.19
C LEU A 30 -7.13 17.96 -4.49
N ASN A 31 -5.88 17.65 -4.15
CA ASN A 31 -4.73 18.52 -4.35
C ASN A 31 -4.09 18.38 -5.75
N ARG A 32 -4.65 17.53 -6.62
CA ARG A 32 -4.16 17.28 -8.00
C ARG A 32 -4.00 18.54 -8.85
N GLN A 33 -4.82 19.56 -8.58
CA GLN A 33 -4.86 20.78 -9.39
C GLN A 33 -3.76 21.79 -9.03
N PHE A 34 -3.07 21.62 -7.90
CA PHE A 34 -2.12 22.62 -7.38
C PHE A 34 -0.65 22.27 -7.64
N LEU A 35 -0.35 21.09 -8.18
CA LEU A 35 1.01 20.55 -8.27
C LEU A 35 1.34 20.04 -9.67
N SER A 36 2.61 20.19 -10.07
CA SER A 36 3.18 19.58 -11.28
C SER A 36 3.35 18.06 -11.07
N TRP A 37 2.24 17.33 -11.11
CA TRP A 37 2.28 15.87 -10.98
C TRP A 37 2.83 15.24 -12.25
N LYS A 38 3.75 14.30 -12.06
CA LYS A 38 4.22 13.43 -13.15
C LYS A 38 3.28 12.24 -13.27
N ILE A 39 3.04 11.79 -14.51
CA ILE A 39 2.37 10.51 -14.73
C ILE A 39 3.42 9.42 -14.52
N SER A 40 3.10 8.42 -13.70
CA SER A 40 3.98 7.28 -13.43
C SER A 40 3.41 5.99 -14.01
N VAL A 41 4.25 4.97 -14.16
CA VAL A 41 3.84 3.60 -14.51
C VAL A 41 2.88 2.98 -13.48
N PHE A 42 2.84 3.53 -12.27
CA PHE A 42 1.93 3.09 -11.22
C PHE A 42 0.51 3.66 -11.36
N HIS A 43 0.28 4.63 -12.24
CA HIS A 43 -1.06 5.20 -12.46
C HIS A 43 -1.92 4.29 -13.33
N GLY A 44 -3.02 3.79 -12.77
CA GLY A 44 -4.07 3.13 -13.53
C GLY A 44 -4.84 4.11 -14.41
N LEU A 45 -5.36 3.62 -15.54
CA LEU A 45 -6.25 4.39 -16.44
C LEU A 45 -7.59 4.73 -15.78
N THR A 46 -8.04 3.88 -14.85
CA THR A 46 -9.30 4.02 -14.13
C THR A 46 -9.09 3.68 -12.67
N ARG A 47 -9.92 4.29 -11.80
CA ARG A 47 -9.97 3.94 -10.38
C ARG A 47 -10.45 2.50 -10.22
N PRO A 48 -9.74 1.64 -9.48
CA PRO A 48 -10.20 0.28 -9.22
C PRO A 48 -11.55 0.27 -8.49
N SER A 49 -12.45 -0.65 -8.90
CA SER A 49 -13.76 -0.83 -8.25
C SER A 49 -13.67 -1.54 -6.88
N THR A 50 -12.54 -2.20 -6.61
CA THR A 50 -12.27 -2.88 -5.35
C THR A 50 -11.76 -1.93 -4.29
N SER A 51 -12.36 -1.96 -3.10
CA SER A 51 -11.89 -1.16 -1.95
C SER A 51 -10.46 -1.53 -1.55
N LEU A 52 -9.72 -0.57 -0.97
CA LEU A 52 -8.38 -0.83 -0.45
C LEU A 52 -8.35 -1.92 0.63
N GLN A 53 -9.38 -1.96 1.48
CA GLN A 53 -9.48 -2.97 2.52
C GLN A 53 -9.58 -4.37 1.92
N SER A 54 -10.55 -4.61 1.02
CA SER A 54 -10.72 -5.91 0.38
C SER A 54 -9.49 -6.28 -0.47
N TYR A 55 -8.80 -5.29 -1.04
CA TYR A 55 -7.55 -5.53 -1.76
C TYR A 55 -6.41 -5.99 -0.84
N LEU A 56 -6.19 -5.31 0.28
CA LEU A 56 -5.21 -5.70 1.30
C LEU A 56 -5.52 -7.05 1.94
N GLU A 57 -6.79 -7.34 2.21
CA GLU A 57 -7.24 -8.65 2.71
C GLU A 57 -6.89 -9.77 1.72
N ARG A 58 -7.09 -9.54 0.42
CA ARG A 58 -6.69 -10.49 -0.63
C ARG A 58 -5.19 -10.65 -0.70
N ILE A 59 -4.42 -9.56 -0.64
CA ILE A 59 -2.95 -9.62 -0.59
C ILE A 59 -2.50 -10.46 0.61
N PHE A 60 -3.04 -10.20 1.80
CA PHE A 60 -2.71 -10.97 3.00
C PHE A 60 -3.04 -12.45 2.84
N LYS A 61 -4.23 -12.76 2.30
CA LYS A 61 -4.69 -14.14 2.12
C LYS A 61 -3.89 -14.93 1.09
N TYR A 62 -3.47 -14.29 -0.01
CA TYR A 62 -2.92 -14.98 -1.18
C TYR A 62 -1.41 -14.81 -1.38
N ALA A 63 -0.78 -13.78 -0.81
CA ALA A 63 0.66 -13.53 -1.01
C ALA A 63 1.56 -14.54 -0.26
N ASN A 64 1.01 -15.28 0.71
CA ASN A 64 1.71 -16.33 1.47
C ASN A 64 3.11 -15.94 1.98
N CYS A 65 3.23 -14.74 2.55
CA CYS A 65 4.50 -14.23 3.08
C CYS A 65 4.39 -13.93 4.58
N SER A 66 5.53 -13.81 5.25
CA SER A 66 5.59 -13.53 6.69
C SER A 66 4.80 -12.26 7.06
N PRO A 67 4.18 -12.20 8.25
CA PRO A 67 3.56 -10.97 8.77
C PRO A 67 4.52 -9.77 8.81
N SER A 68 5.82 -10.01 8.94
CA SER A 68 6.84 -8.96 8.89
C SER A 68 6.88 -8.23 7.54
N CYS A 69 6.54 -8.91 6.43
CA CYS A 69 6.50 -8.31 5.09
C CYS A 69 5.48 -7.18 4.98
N PHE A 70 4.40 -7.20 5.79
CA PHE A 70 3.41 -6.12 5.86
C PHE A 70 4.01 -4.81 6.38
N ILE A 71 4.90 -4.91 7.37
CA ILE A 71 5.56 -3.73 7.94
C ILE A 71 6.56 -3.17 6.93
N ILE A 72 7.32 -4.03 6.26
CA ILE A 72 8.30 -3.62 5.24
C ILE A 72 7.61 -2.98 4.03
N GLU A 73 6.49 -3.57 3.57
CA GLU A 73 5.64 -2.98 2.52
C GLU A 73 5.22 -1.55 2.87
N TYR A 74 4.74 -1.31 4.10
CA TYR A 74 4.37 0.04 4.54
C TYR A 74 5.57 0.99 4.57
N ILE A 75 6.73 0.54 5.05
CA ILE A 75 7.96 1.34 5.06
C ILE A 75 8.35 1.74 3.62
N TYR A 76 8.19 0.84 2.65
CA TYR A 76 8.46 1.17 1.24
C TYR A 76 7.49 2.21 0.67
N LEU A 77 6.20 2.13 1.02
CA LEU A 77 5.23 3.16 0.64
C LEU A 77 5.54 4.53 1.26
N ASP A 78 5.87 4.56 2.55
CA ASP A 78 6.22 5.78 3.26
C ASP A 78 7.47 6.44 2.65
N ARG A 79 8.53 5.63 2.41
CA ARG A 79 9.75 6.10 1.73
C ARG A 79 9.47 6.60 0.31
N PHE A 80 8.62 5.90 -0.45
CA PHE A 80 8.24 6.34 -1.79
C PHE A 80 7.59 7.73 -1.77
N SER A 81 6.65 7.95 -0.84
CA SER A 81 5.97 9.24 -0.66
C SER A 81 6.95 10.37 -0.35
N GLN A 82 7.95 10.11 0.50
CA GLN A 82 8.98 11.10 0.87
C GLN A 82 9.97 11.39 -0.27
N MET A 83 10.40 10.35 -0.99
CA MET A 83 11.40 10.48 -2.06
C MET A 83 10.82 11.03 -3.36
N GLN A 84 9.52 10.88 -3.60
CA GLN A 84 8.86 11.27 -4.84
C GLN A 84 7.69 12.24 -4.57
N PRO A 85 7.96 13.48 -4.12
CA PRO A 85 6.90 14.45 -3.81
C PRO A 85 6.07 14.86 -5.04
N SER A 86 6.59 14.67 -6.25
CA SER A 86 5.86 14.89 -7.51
C SER A 86 4.93 13.73 -7.91
N LEU A 87 4.93 12.64 -7.15
CA LEU A 87 4.13 11.43 -7.36
C LEU A 87 3.41 11.02 -6.06
N PRO A 88 2.47 11.85 -5.58
CA PRO A 88 1.73 11.51 -4.37
C PRO A 88 0.89 10.24 -4.56
N ILE A 89 0.67 9.54 -3.45
CA ILE A 89 -0.19 8.36 -3.43
C ILE A 89 -1.65 8.83 -3.60
N ASP A 90 -2.32 8.38 -4.65
CA ASP A 90 -3.66 8.83 -5.04
C ASP A 90 -4.56 7.63 -5.38
N SER A 91 -5.84 7.88 -5.66
CA SER A 91 -6.80 6.80 -5.93
C SER A 91 -6.49 5.98 -7.20
N PHE A 92 -5.60 6.46 -8.06
CA PHE A 92 -5.24 5.83 -9.33
C PHE A 92 -3.98 4.99 -9.23
N ASN A 93 -3.10 5.26 -8.27
CA ASN A 93 -1.83 4.55 -8.11
C ASN A 93 -1.72 3.69 -6.85
N VAL A 94 -2.54 3.92 -5.82
CA VAL A 94 -2.41 3.27 -4.52
C VAL A 94 -2.45 1.74 -4.59
N HIS A 95 -3.33 1.15 -5.41
CA HIS A 95 -3.41 -0.31 -5.58
C HIS A 95 -2.14 -0.88 -6.23
N GLN A 96 -1.62 -0.23 -7.26
CA GLN A 96 -0.41 -0.67 -7.96
C GLN A 96 0.82 -0.53 -7.07
N LEU A 97 0.92 0.57 -6.30
CA LEU A 97 1.98 0.79 -5.34
C LEU A 97 1.96 -0.24 -4.20
N LEU A 98 0.76 -0.62 -3.71
CA LEU A 98 0.61 -1.65 -2.69
C LEU A 98 1.16 -3.00 -3.15
N ILE A 99 0.70 -3.52 -4.29
CA ILE A 99 1.18 -4.83 -4.77
C ILE A 99 2.66 -4.80 -5.15
N THR A 100 3.14 -3.68 -5.70
CA THR A 100 4.57 -3.52 -6.00
C THR A 100 5.40 -3.56 -4.72
N SER A 101 5.03 -2.77 -3.71
CA SER A 101 5.72 -2.73 -2.43
C SER A 101 5.66 -4.10 -1.74
N ARG A 102 4.52 -4.79 -1.84
CA ARG A 102 4.35 -6.16 -1.35
C ARG A 102 5.31 -7.14 -2.01
N MET A 103 5.39 -7.13 -3.34
CA MET A 103 6.28 -8.03 -4.08
C MET A 103 7.74 -7.77 -3.74
N VAL A 104 8.15 -6.50 -3.62
CA VAL A 104 9.53 -6.14 -3.22
C VAL A 104 9.82 -6.59 -1.78
N ALA A 105 8.86 -6.40 -0.86
CA ALA A 105 9.00 -6.84 0.53
C ALA A 105 9.10 -8.37 0.65
N ALA A 106 8.21 -9.11 -0.03
CA ALA A 106 8.24 -10.58 -0.04
C ALA A 106 9.55 -11.11 -0.61
N LYS A 107 10.01 -10.55 -1.74
CA LYS A 107 11.31 -10.91 -2.33
C LYS A 107 12.47 -10.71 -1.36
N PHE A 108 12.45 -9.63 -0.58
CA PHE A 108 13.54 -9.35 0.36
C PHE A 108 13.49 -10.23 1.62
N MET A 109 12.29 -10.54 2.10
CA MET A 109 12.10 -11.22 3.39
C MET A 109 12.01 -12.74 3.28
N ASP A 110 11.51 -13.29 2.17
CA ASP A 110 11.26 -14.72 2.00
C ASP A 110 12.25 -15.41 1.04
N ASP A 111 13.07 -14.68 0.26
CA ASP A 111 14.17 -15.25 -0.55
C ASP A 111 15.52 -15.36 0.23
N MET A 112 15.54 -15.07 1.54
CA MET A 112 16.71 -15.27 2.43
C MET A 112 16.59 -16.52 3.29
#